data_AF-A0A7C5M3F8-F1
#
_entry.id   AF-A0A7C5M3F8-F1
#
_cell.length_a   1.000
_cell.length_b   1.000
_cell.length_c   1.000
_cell.angle_alpha   90.00
_cell.angle_beta   90.00
_cell.angle_gamma   90.00
#
_symmetry.space_group_name_H-M   'P 1'
#
loop_
_entity.id
_entity.type
_entity.pdbx_description
1 polymer ?
#
loop_
_entity_poly.entity_id
_entity_poly.type
_entity_poly.pdbx_seq_one_letter_code
_entity_poly.pdbx_strand_id
1 'polypeptide(L)'
;RYMYSGIGGQADFMRGARLSKGGKSILVLPSTAQNGEVSRIVPFLKEGAGVTLTRGDIEYVVTEYGIAYLHGKNLRERAMSLIAIAHPKFRAWLLEEAKKANLIFKDQAFIPGKRGEYPEHLETYRTTETGIELLLRPVKISDEPLLKEFFYSLSDQTIYKRFMSMRTDMPHERLQEFVVIDYSKEMVILAIKQEGPKEIVLGVGQYAIDEKTHTAEVALVVRDDYQNKGIGKVLLRYLTELAKKQGLLGFTAEVFADNYPMLHLFSIMGFEIEKRLEDGVYHLKMRFR
;
A
#
# COMPACT_ATOMS: atom_id res chain seq x y z
N ARG A 1 -39.63 -10.27 -16.19
CA ARG A 1 -38.41 -10.26 -15.35
C ARG A 1 -38.85 -10.00 -13.92
N TYR A 2 -38.67 -10.94 -13.01
CA TYR A 2 -39.03 -10.75 -11.60
C TYR A 2 -37.84 -10.13 -10.86
N MET A 3 -38.05 -9.02 -10.16
CA MET A 3 -37.10 -8.51 -9.19
C MET A 3 -37.26 -9.34 -7.91
N TYR A 4 -36.23 -10.11 -7.55
CA TYR A 4 -36.22 -10.93 -6.32
C TYR A 4 -35.81 -10.12 -5.08
N SER A 5 -35.54 -8.82 -5.23
CA SER A 5 -35.14 -7.89 -4.17
C SER A 5 -35.95 -6.61 -4.30
N GLY A 6 -36.68 -6.24 -3.24
CA GLY A 6 -37.44 -5.00 -3.14
C GLY A 6 -36.65 -3.89 -2.42
N ILE A 7 -37.22 -2.68 -2.39
CA ILE A 7 -36.72 -1.55 -1.59
C ILE A 7 -37.07 -1.83 -0.13
N GLY A 8 -36.34 -2.75 0.51
CA GLY A 8 -36.41 -2.91 1.97
C GLY A 8 -35.77 -1.69 2.67
N GLY A 9 -35.81 -1.66 4.01
CA GLY A 9 -35.17 -0.61 4.81
C GLY A 9 -33.63 -0.57 4.75
N GLN A 10 -32.99 -1.28 3.82
CA GLN A 10 -31.53 -1.34 3.66
C GLN A 10 -30.95 0.04 3.32
N ALA A 11 -31.59 0.79 2.41
CA ALA A 11 -31.12 2.13 2.05
C ALA A 11 -31.22 3.09 3.25
N ASP A 12 -32.34 3.05 3.98
CA ASP A 12 -32.55 3.88 5.17
C ASP A 12 -31.60 3.49 6.30
N PHE A 13 -31.34 2.20 6.50
CA PHE A 13 -30.37 1.71 7.48
C PHE A 13 -28.95 2.19 7.16
N MET A 14 -28.51 2.09 5.90
CA MET A 14 -27.17 2.53 5.50
C MET A 14 -26.99 4.05 5.67
N ARG A 15 -28.01 4.83 5.29
CA ARG A 15 -28.01 6.29 5.52
C ARG A 15 -28.02 6.64 7.00
N GLY A 16 -28.87 5.98 7.78
CA GLY A 16 -28.97 6.17 9.23
C GLY A 16 -27.65 5.83 9.94
N ALA A 17 -26.98 4.74 9.53
CA ALA A 17 -25.67 4.37 10.05
C ALA A 17 -24.63 5.46 9.77
N ARG A 18 -24.58 6.01 8.55
CA ARG A 18 -23.66 7.09 8.19
C ARG A 18 -23.94 8.41 8.94
N LEU A 19 -25.21 8.72 9.21
CA LEU A 19 -25.61 9.94 9.92
C LEU A 19 -25.44 9.84 11.44
N SER A 20 -25.29 8.63 11.97
CA SER A 20 -25.11 8.40 13.40
C SER A 20 -23.71 8.77 13.84
N LYS A 21 -23.59 9.33 15.06
CA LYS A 21 -22.28 9.71 15.63
C LYS A 21 -21.38 8.47 15.77
N GLY A 22 -20.29 8.42 14.99
CA GLY A 22 -19.38 7.28 14.95
C GLY A 22 -19.92 6.05 14.22
N GLY A 23 -21.10 6.13 13.60
CA GLY A 23 -21.66 5.05 12.82
C GLY A 23 -20.90 4.85 11.51
N LYS A 24 -20.95 3.62 10.99
CA LYS A 24 -20.25 3.20 9.77
C LYS A 24 -21.20 2.41 8.88
N SER A 25 -21.27 2.78 7.61
CA SER A 25 -22.02 2.03 6.59
C SER A 25 -21.13 0.95 5.97
N ILE A 26 -21.42 -0.32 6.29
CA ILE A 26 -20.60 -1.47 5.89
C ILE A 26 -21.45 -2.42 5.05
N LEU A 27 -21.05 -2.62 3.79
CA LEU A 27 -21.63 -3.60 2.89
C LEU A 27 -20.76 -4.86 2.86
N VAL A 28 -21.27 -5.96 3.41
CA VAL A 28 -20.59 -7.26 3.43
C VAL A 28 -21.17 -8.14 2.34
N LEU A 29 -20.32 -8.74 1.52
CA LEU A 29 -20.70 -9.69 0.49
C LEU A 29 -19.59 -10.71 0.25
N PRO A 30 -19.90 -11.98 -0.04
CA PRO A 30 -18.89 -12.86 -0.60
C PRO A 30 -18.47 -12.34 -1.97
N SER A 31 -17.21 -12.53 -2.33
CA SER A 31 -16.62 -11.96 -3.55
C SER A 31 -17.19 -12.59 -4.84
N THR A 32 -17.81 -13.77 -4.74
CA THR A 32 -18.36 -14.54 -5.86
C THR A 32 -19.83 -14.95 -5.66
N ALA A 33 -20.48 -15.33 -6.76
CA ALA A 33 -21.82 -15.93 -6.77
C ALA A 33 -21.82 -17.19 -7.67
N GLN A 34 -22.95 -17.91 -7.70
CA GLN A 34 -23.10 -19.15 -8.48
C GLN A 34 -21.95 -20.14 -8.21
N ASN A 35 -21.74 -20.48 -6.94
CA ASN A 35 -20.67 -21.40 -6.51
C ASN A 35 -19.26 -21.03 -7.01
N GLY A 36 -18.95 -19.73 -7.15
CA GLY A 36 -17.62 -19.27 -7.57
C GLY A 36 -17.46 -19.09 -9.09
N GLU A 37 -18.54 -19.28 -9.86
CA GLU A 37 -18.50 -19.12 -11.32
C GLU A 37 -18.44 -17.66 -11.76
N VAL A 38 -19.04 -16.74 -10.99
CA VAL A 38 -19.11 -15.32 -11.35
C VAL A 38 -18.68 -14.40 -10.20
N SER A 39 -18.09 -13.24 -10.55
CA SER A 39 -17.75 -12.18 -9.59
C SER A 39 -19.00 -11.41 -9.14
N ARG A 40 -19.08 -11.03 -7.87
CA ARG A 40 -20.10 -10.06 -7.40
C ARG A 40 -19.67 -8.61 -7.59
N ILE A 41 -18.36 -8.35 -7.64
CA ILE A 41 -17.82 -7.06 -8.05
C ILE A 41 -17.75 -7.09 -9.57
N VAL A 42 -18.46 -6.16 -10.22
CA VAL A 42 -18.58 -6.07 -11.68
C VAL A 42 -18.34 -4.63 -12.13
N PRO A 43 -17.80 -4.39 -13.34
CA PRO A 43 -17.59 -3.05 -13.86
C PRO A 43 -18.92 -2.36 -14.18
N PHE A 44 -19.91 -3.14 -14.64
CA PHE A 44 -21.25 -2.67 -14.98
C PHE A 44 -22.30 -3.66 -14.52
N LEU A 45 -23.42 -3.13 -14.03
CA LEU A 45 -24.59 -3.93 -13.72
C LEU A 45 -25.27 -4.37 -15.01
N LYS A 46 -25.94 -5.53 -14.98
CA LYS A 46 -26.75 -6.01 -16.12
C LYS A 46 -27.82 -4.98 -16.46
N GLU A 47 -28.11 -4.80 -17.74
CA GLU A 47 -29.17 -3.91 -18.18
C GLU A 47 -30.51 -4.26 -17.50
N GLY A 48 -31.14 -3.24 -16.90
CA GLY A 48 -32.37 -3.40 -16.11
C GLY A 48 -32.18 -3.92 -14.69
N ALA A 49 -30.94 -4.03 -14.19
CA ALA A 49 -30.69 -4.30 -12.77
C ALA A 49 -31.12 -3.11 -11.90
N GLY A 50 -31.80 -3.40 -10.79
CA GLY A 50 -32.15 -2.39 -9.79
C GLY A 50 -30.95 -2.00 -8.93
N VAL A 51 -30.83 -0.71 -8.60
CA VAL A 51 -29.83 -0.18 -7.68
C VAL A 51 -30.53 0.35 -6.44
N THR A 52 -30.26 -0.25 -5.28
CA THR A 52 -30.88 0.13 -4.00
C THR A 52 -29.99 1.04 -3.16
N LEU A 53 -28.66 0.89 -3.28
CA LEU A 53 -27.67 1.70 -2.59
C LEU A 53 -26.89 2.54 -3.59
N THR A 54 -26.77 3.84 -3.32
CA THR A 54 -25.96 4.75 -4.12
C THR A 54 -24.53 4.79 -3.61
N ARG A 55 -23.62 5.37 -4.41
CA ARG A 55 -22.21 5.55 -4.00
C ARG A 55 -22.03 6.35 -2.70
N GLY A 56 -23.02 7.19 -2.34
CA GLY A 56 -23.00 8.02 -1.14
C GLY A 56 -23.47 7.30 0.14
N ASP A 57 -24.12 6.15 -0.02
CA ASP A 57 -24.69 5.39 1.11
C ASP A 57 -23.69 4.40 1.71
N ILE A 58 -22.55 4.14 1.05
CA ILE A 58 -21.59 3.10 1.44
C ILE A 58 -20.21 3.71 1.70
N GLU A 59 -19.70 3.47 2.90
CA GLU A 59 -18.33 3.80 3.30
C GLU A 59 -17.38 2.61 3.15
N TYR A 60 -17.80 1.41 3.55
CA TYR A 60 -16.99 0.21 3.52
C TYR A 60 -17.64 -0.90 2.69
N VAL A 61 -16.82 -1.60 1.92
CA VAL A 61 -17.19 -2.88 1.28
C VAL A 61 -16.23 -3.96 1.80
N VAL A 62 -16.77 -5.10 2.23
CA VAL A 62 -16.00 -6.18 2.84
C VAL A 62 -16.29 -7.49 2.12
N THR A 63 -15.24 -8.18 1.72
CA THR A 63 -15.27 -9.56 1.20
C THR A 63 -14.32 -10.43 2.03
N GLU A 64 -14.29 -11.72 1.71
CA GLU A 64 -13.29 -12.66 2.23
C GLU A 64 -11.84 -12.35 1.77
N TYR A 65 -11.64 -11.35 0.89
CA TYR A 65 -10.32 -10.90 0.42
C TYR A 65 -9.96 -9.48 0.88
N GLY A 66 -10.69 -8.96 1.87
CA GLY A 66 -10.31 -7.73 2.57
C GLY A 66 -11.40 -6.66 2.60
N ILE A 67 -10.97 -5.46 2.98
CA ILE A 67 -11.84 -4.30 3.27
C ILE A 67 -11.47 -3.14 2.34
N ALA A 68 -12.46 -2.57 1.66
CA ALA A 68 -12.33 -1.36 0.87
C ALA A 68 -13.11 -0.21 1.49
N TYR A 69 -12.40 0.82 1.96
CA TYR A 69 -13.00 2.12 2.27
C TYR A 69 -13.17 2.94 0.98
N LEU A 70 -14.37 3.47 0.72
CA LEU A 70 -14.74 4.10 -0.54
C LEU A 70 -15.21 5.56 -0.41
N HIS A 71 -15.47 6.03 0.82
CA HIS A 71 -15.95 7.39 1.03
C HIS A 71 -14.84 8.41 0.70
N GLY A 72 -15.22 9.52 0.05
CA GLY A 72 -14.28 10.53 -0.44
C GLY A 72 -13.46 10.14 -1.68
N LYS A 73 -13.45 8.86 -2.07
CA LYS A 73 -12.68 8.38 -3.23
C LYS A 73 -13.34 8.72 -4.57
N ASN A 74 -12.52 9.07 -5.56
CA ASN A 74 -12.97 9.25 -6.95
C ASN A 74 -13.25 7.90 -7.64
N LEU A 75 -13.79 7.90 -8.86
CA LEU A 75 -14.18 6.67 -9.56
C LEU A 75 -13.01 5.70 -9.76
N ARG A 76 -11.82 6.20 -10.09
CA ARG A 76 -10.61 5.40 -10.29
C ARG A 76 -10.18 4.71 -9.01
N GLU A 77 -10.08 5.49 -7.93
CA GLU A 77 -9.69 5.00 -6.61
C GLU A 77 -10.70 3.96 -6.09
N ARG A 78 -11.99 4.19 -6.33
CA ARG A 78 -13.06 3.24 -5.97
C ARG A 78 -12.94 1.95 -6.78
N ALA A 79 -12.72 2.05 -8.10
CA ALA A 79 -12.53 0.88 -8.95
C ALA A 79 -11.33 0.05 -8.46
N MET A 80 -10.16 0.68 -8.25
CA MET A 80 -8.98 -0.02 -7.74
C MET A 80 -9.20 -0.64 -6.36
N SER A 81 -9.88 0.07 -5.45
CA SER A 81 -10.18 -0.45 -4.10
C SER A 81 -11.13 -1.66 -4.14
N LEU A 82 -12.14 -1.64 -5.02
CA LEU A 82 -13.07 -2.75 -5.19
C LEU A 82 -12.40 -3.95 -5.87
N ILE A 83 -11.57 -3.72 -6.88
CA ILE A 83 -10.79 -4.77 -7.56
C ILE A 83 -9.84 -5.45 -6.56
N ALA A 84 -9.20 -4.67 -5.66
CA ALA A 84 -8.28 -5.20 -4.67
C ALA A 84 -8.94 -6.21 -3.70
N ILE A 85 -10.23 -6.05 -3.41
CA ILE A 85 -11.00 -6.97 -2.55
C ILE A 85 -11.85 -7.97 -3.35
N ALA A 86 -11.74 -8.01 -4.67
CA ALA A 86 -12.39 -9.02 -5.48
C ALA A 86 -11.67 -10.38 -5.38
N HIS A 87 -12.37 -11.46 -5.73
CA HIS A 87 -11.76 -12.78 -5.80
C HIS A 87 -10.55 -12.77 -6.76
N PRO A 88 -9.38 -13.35 -6.38
CA PRO A 88 -8.16 -13.32 -7.20
C PRO A 88 -8.38 -13.77 -8.66
N LYS A 89 -9.18 -14.84 -8.86
CA LYS A 89 -9.62 -15.35 -10.18
C LYS A 89 -10.17 -14.28 -11.13
N PHE A 90 -10.85 -13.25 -10.61
CA PHE A 90 -11.55 -12.25 -11.43
C PHE A 90 -10.83 -10.89 -11.49
N ARG A 91 -9.76 -10.66 -10.71
CA ARG A 91 -9.07 -9.35 -10.66
C ARG A 91 -8.51 -8.93 -12.01
N ALA A 92 -7.87 -9.84 -12.74
CA ALA A 92 -7.32 -9.57 -14.06
C ALA A 92 -8.41 -9.15 -15.07
N TRP A 93 -9.52 -9.90 -15.11
CA TRP A 93 -10.68 -9.55 -15.93
C TRP A 93 -11.26 -8.19 -15.55
N LEU A 94 -11.43 -7.92 -14.25
CA LEU A 94 -11.96 -6.64 -13.78
C LEU A 94 -11.07 -5.45 -14.15
N LEU A 95 -9.74 -5.61 -14.07
CA LEU A 95 -8.79 -4.58 -14.50
C LEU A 95 -8.93 -4.29 -15.99
N GLU A 96 -8.97 -5.33 -16.83
CA GLU A 96 -9.10 -5.16 -18.27
C GLU A 96 -10.42 -4.48 -18.66
N GLU A 97 -11.54 -4.87 -18.03
CA GLU A 97 -12.82 -4.20 -18.27
C GLU A 97 -12.83 -2.75 -17.76
N ALA A 98 -12.20 -2.48 -16.60
CA ALA A 98 -12.08 -1.14 -16.05
C ALA A 98 -11.21 -0.23 -16.95
N LYS A 99 -10.15 -0.77 -17.58
CA LYS A 99 -9.32 -0.07 -18.58
C LYS A 99 -10.14 0.29 -19.81
N LYS A 100 -10.86 -0.69 -20.39
CA LYS A 100 -11.73 -0.47 -21.56
C LYS A 100 -12.79 0.60 -21.30
N ALA A 101 -13.33 0.61 -20.07
CA ALA A 101 -14.31 1.57 -19.61
C ALA A 101 -13.73 2.95 -19.23
N ASN A 102 -12.41 3.15 -19.29
CA ASN A 102 -11.71 4.33 -18.78
C ASN A 102 -12.02 4.65 -17.30
N LEU A 103 -12.33 3.63 -16.50
CA LEU A 103 -12.48 3.76 -15.05
C LEU A 103 -11.11 3.84 -14.35
N ILE A 104 -10.09 3.22 -14.94
CA ILE A 104 -8.70 3.24 -14.48
C ILE A 104 -7.74 3.60 -15.61
N PHE A 105 -6.47 3.80 -15.28
CA PHE A 105 -5.43 4.10 -16.26
C PHE A 105 -5.25 2.93 -17.24
N LYS A 106 -5.02 3.25 -18.52
CA LYS A 106 -4.88 2.22 -19.58
C LYS A 106 -3.61 1.40 -19.39
N ASP A 107 -2.57 2.04 -18.88
CA ASP A 107 -1.27 1.49 -18.53
C ASP A 107 -1.22 0.94 -17.10
N GLN A 108 -2.36 0.78 -16.41
CA GLN A 108 -2.39 0.18 -15.07
C GLN A 108 -1.80 -1.24 -15.10
N ALA A 109 -0.64 -1.39 -14.48
CA ALA A 109 0.07 -2.64 -14.29
C ALA A 109 -0.54 -3.45 -13.13
N PHE A 110 -0.30 -4.76 -13.15
CA PHE A 110 -0.79 -5.69 -12.13
C PHE A 110 0.07 -6.95 -12.11
N ILE A 111 0.34 -7.47 -10.91
CA ILE A 111 1.03 -8.75 -10.72
C ILE A 111 -0.02 -9.85 -10.42
N PRO A 112 -0.25 -10.80 -11.35
CA PRO A 112 -1.25 -11.84 -11.14
C PRO A 112 -0.77 -12.97 -10.21
N GLY A 113 -1.75 -13.62 -9.59
CA GLY A 113 -1.53 -14.81 -8.77
C GLY A 113 -0.90 -14.51 -7.41
N LYS A 114 -0.31 -15.53 -6.79
CA LYS A 114 0.24 -15.47 -5.42
C LYS A 114 1.33 -14.42 -5.24
N ARG A 115 2.05 -14.07 -6.30
CA ARG A 115 3.16 -13.10 -6.28
C ARG A 115 2.70 -11.66 -6.03
N GLY A 116 1.50 -11.32 -6.46
CA GLY A 116 0.86 -10.02 -6.19
C GLY A 116 -0.25 -10.11 -5.14
N GLU A 117 -0.40 -11.25 -4.47
CA GLU A 117 -1.39 -11.42 -3.43
C GLU A 117 -0.93 -10.72 -2.15
N TYR A 118 -1.78 -9.83 -1.64
CA TYR A 118 -1.46 -9.00 -0.51
C TYR A 118 -1.23 -9.84 0.77
N PRO A 119 -0.05 -9.78 1.40
CA PRO A 119 0.27 -10.64 2.53
C PRO A 119 -0.23 -10.05 3.86
N GLU A 120 -1.52 -10.23 4.15
CA GLU A 120 -2.20 -9.67 5.35
C GLU A 120 -1.52 -10.00 6.69
N HIS A 121 -0.91 -11.17 6.79
CA HIS A 121 -0.20 -11.62 8.00
C HIS A 121 1.05 -10.80 8.33
N LEU A 122 1.49 -9.90 7.45
CA LEU A 122 2.57 -8.94 7.68
C LEU A 122 2.06 -7.60 8.24
N GLU A 123 0.76 -7.39 8.38
CA GLU A 123 0.27 -6.20 9.08
C GLU A 123 0.60 -6.26 10.57
N THR A 124 1.14 -5.19 11.14
CA THR A 124 1.50 -5.17 12.55
C THR A 124 1.54 -3.76 13.15
N TYR A 125 1.15 -3.62 14.41
CA TYR A 125 1.25 -2.35 15.12
C TYR A 125 2.60 -2.22 15.83
N ARG A 126 3.18 -1.03 15.78
CA ARG A 126 4.42 -0.67 16.46
C ARG A 126 4.30 0.73 17.03
N THR A 127 4.91 0.95 18.18
CA THR A 127 5.01 2.28 18.77
C THR A 127 6.47 2.73 18.73
N THR A 128 6.73 3.96 18.32
CA THR A 128 8.06 4.56 18.39
C THR A 128 8.44 4.83 19.85
N GLU A 129 9.74 5.04 20.11
CA GLU A 129 10.22 5.47 21.44
C GLU A 129 9.65 6.83 21.87
N THR A 130 9.17 7.64 20.92
CA THR A 130 8.50 8.93 21.15
C THR A 130 7.00 8.80 21.35
N GLY A 131 6.44 7.58 21.38
CA GLY A 131 5.03 7.31 21.63
C GLY A 131 4.12 7.40 20.40
N ILE A 132 4.67 7.42 19.18
CA ILE A 132 3.87 7.46 17.95
C ILE A 132 3.43 6.05 17.61
N GLU A 133 2.11 5.83 17.61
CA GLU A 133 1.50 4.58 17.18
C GLU A 133 1.47 4.49 15.66
N LEU A 134 1.98 3.39 15.13
CA LEU A 134 2.10 3.11 13.70
C LEU A 134 1.47 1.75 13.38
N LEU A 135 0.65 1.71 12.35
CA LEU A 135 0.38 0.48 11.61
C LEU A 135 1.48 0.32 10.55
N LEU A 136 2.26 -0.74 10.66
CA LEU A 136 3.14 -1.18 9.59
C LEU A 136 2.39 -2.19 8.74
N ARG A 137 2.29 -1.94 7.43
CA ARG A 137 1.70 -2.89 6.50
C ARG A 137 2.36 -2.85 5.14
N PRO A 138 2.34 -3.97 4.37
CA PRO A 138 2.73 -3.92 2.97
C PRO A 138 1.91 -2.89 2.20
N VAL A 139 2.51 -2.36 1.14
CA VAL A 139 1.79 -1.52 0.16
C VAL A 139 0.71 -2.33 -0.54
N LYS A 140 -0.40 -1.71 -0.91
CA LYS A 140 -1.45 -2.27 -1.77
C LYS A 140 -1.43 -1.55 -3.11
N ILE A 141 -1.87 -2.23 -4.17
CA ILE A 141 -2.03 -1.60 -5.49
C ILE A 141 -2.95 -0.37 -5.47
N SER A 142 -3.92 -0.33 -4.54
CA SER A 142 -4.83 0.80 -4.34
C SER A 142 -4.24 1.97 -3.54
N ASP A 143 -3.00 1.85 -3.05
CA ASP A 143 -2.33 2.89 -2.23
C ASP A 143 -1.65 3.96 -3.08
N GLU A 144 -1.76 3.91 -4.41
CA GLU A 144 -1.18 4.93 -5.30
C GLU A 144 -1.52 6.37 -4.87
N PRO A 145 -2.78 6.72 -4.53
CA PRO A 145 -3.10 8.07 -4.03
C PRO A 145 -2.46 8.39 -2.69
N LEU A 146 -2.32 7.41 -1.80
CA LEU A 146 -1.69 7.58 -0.49
C LEU A 146 -0.19 7.84 -0.62
N LEU A 147 0.50 7.09 -1.49
CA LEU A 147 1.90 7.32 -1.80
C LEU A 147 2.10 8.65 -2.54
N LYS A 148 1.18 9.02 -3.43
CA LYS A 148 1.17 10.33 -4.06
C LYS A 148 1.13 11.44 -2.99
N GLU A 149 0.14 11.44 -2.12
CA GLU A 149 0.00 12.42 -1.02
C GLU A 149 1.27 12.45 -0.15
N PHE A 150 1.83 11.27 0.17
CA PHE A 150 3.07 11.16 0.92
C PHE A 150 4.25 11.84 0.22
N PHE A 151 4.54 11.50 -1.04
CA PHE A 151 5.68 12.08 -1.74
C PHE A 151 5.54 13.59 -1.97
N TYR A 152 4.33 14.09 -2.26
CA TYR A 152 4.10 15.54 -2.35
C TYR A 152 4.21 16.27 -0.99
N SER A 153 4.15 15.55 0.13
CA SER A 153 4.37 16.13 1.45
C SER A 153 5.85 16.23 1.86
N LEU A 154 6.76 15.63 1.08
CA LEU A 154 8.19 15.63 1.37
C LEU A 154 8.86 16.92 0.87
N SER A 155 9.92 17.34 1.56
CA SER A 155 10.79 18.40 1.04
C SER A 155 11.61 17.93 -0.16
N ASP A 156 12.01 18.88 -1.03
CA ASP A 156 12.90 18.61 -2.17
C ASP A 156 14.22 17.93 -1.72
N GLN A 157 14.74 18.31 -0.55
CA GLN A 157 15.93 17.69 0.03
C GLN A 157 15.71 16.22 0.38
N THR A 158 14.55 15.89 0.95
CA THR A 158 14.19 14.51 1.31
C THR A 158 13.98 13.66 0.04
N ILE A 159 13.31 14.20 -0.98
CA ILE A 159 13.16 13.54 -2.29
C ILE A 159 14.52 13.31 -2.95
N TYR A 160 15.37 14.34 -2.98
CA TYR A 160 16.72 14.25 -3.55
C TYR A 160 17.55 13.17 -2.86
N LYS A 161 17.56 13.13 -1.52
CA LYS A 161 18.29 12.10 -0.76
C LYS A 161 17.75 10.68 -1.00
N ARG A 162 16.45 10.53 -1.25
CA ARG A 162 15.80 9.23 -1.47
C ARG A 162 15.99 8.69 -2.88
N PHE A 163 15.97 9.55 -3.89
CA PHE A 163 15.95 9.17 -5.31
C PHE A 163 17.23 9.56 -6.06
N MET A 164 18.15 10.27 -5.41
CA MET A 164 19.37 10.81 -6.03
C MET A 164 19.07 11.63 -7.29
N SER A 165 17.90 12.29 -7.31
CA SER A 165 17.38 13.03 -8.45
C SER A 165 16.65 14.27 -7.98
N MET A 166 16.79 15.38 -8.71
CA MET A 166 16.08 16.63 -8.46
C MET A 166 14.63 16.64 -8.99
N ARG A 167 14.11 15.49 -9.46
CA ARG A 167 12.71 15.40 -9.94
C ARG A 167 11.73 15.44 -8.76
N THR A 168 10.83 16.41 -8.80
CA THR A 168 9.79 16.61 -7.78
C THR A 168 8.42 16.03 -8.17
N ASP A 169 8.25 15.61 -9.43
CA ASP A 169 6.98 15.08 -9.91
C ASP A 169 6.84 13.57 -9.66
N MET A 170 5.63 13.15 -9.30
CA MET A 170 5.25 11.76 -9.11
C MET A 170 4.12 11.40 -10.07
N PRO A 171 4.44 11.13 -11.36
CA PRO A 171 3.46 10.66 -12.33
C PRO A 171 3.00 9.24 -11.99
N HIS A 172 1.85 8.85 -12.56
CA HIS A 172 1.27 7.52 -12.38
C HIS A 172 2.30 6.41 -12.63
N GLU A 173 2.98 6.45 -13.79
CA GLU A 173 4.00 5.48 -14.20
C GLU A 173 5.06 5.22 -13.12
N ARG A 174 5.55 6.28 -12.47
CA ARG A 174 6.53 6.19 -11.39
C ARG A 174 5.92 5.65 -10.10
N LEU A 175 4.70 6.04 -9.76
CA LEU A 175 4.01 5.54 -8.57
C LEU A 175 3.71 4.03 -8.68
N GLN A 176 3.48 3.53 -9.90
CA GLN A 176 3.28 2.10 -10.15
C GLN A 176 4.47 1.26 -9.71
N GLU A 177 5.71 1.77 -9.84
CA GLU A 177 6.93 1.10 -9.38
C GLU A 177 6.91 0.81 -7.86
N PHE A 178 6.13 1.56 -7.07
CA PHE A 178 6.03 1.37 -5.61
C PHE A 178 4.83 0.56 -5.18
N VAL A 179 3.74 0.51 -5.95
CA VAL A 179 2.48 -0.12 -5.54
C VAL A 179 2.18 -1.42 -6.29
N VAL A 180 2.80 -1.62 -7.46
CA VAL A 180 2.66 -2.83 -8.27
C VAL A 180 3.92 -3.69 -8.10
N ILE A 181 4.03 -4.31 -6.92
CA ILE A 181 5.21 -5.08 -6.54
C ILE A 181 4.98 -6.59 -6.55
N ASP A 182 6.05 -7.34 -6.84
CA ASP A 182 6.10 -8.80 -6.62
C ASP A 182 6.65 -9.06 -5.21
N TYR A 183 5.76 -9.40 -4.25
CA TYR A 183 6.15 -9.58 -2.84
C TYR A 183 7.19 -10.68 -2.61
N SER A 184 7.45 -11.53 -3.61
CA SER A 184 8.51 -12.54 -3.54
C SER A 184 9.90 -11.99 -3.87
N LYS A 185 9.99 -10.86 -4.59
CA LYS A 185 11.23 -10.24 -5.07
C LYS A 185 11.53 -8.90 -4.40
N GLU A 186 10.51 -8.21 -3.93
CA GLU A 186 10.65 -6.94 -3.25
C GLU A 186 9.59 -6.80 -2.16
N MET A 187 9.83 -5.92 -1.21
CA MET A 187 8.89 -5.62 -0.14
C MET A 187 8.86 -4.12 0.08
N VAL A 188 7.66 -3.54 0.10
CA VAL A 188 7.44 -2.13 0.43
C VAL A 188 6.49 -2.09 1.61
N ILE A 189 6.94 -1.52 2.73
CA ILE A 189 6.18 -1.34 3.97
C ILE A 189 5.87 0.14 4.15
N LEU A 190 4.59 0.43 4.41
CA LEU A 190 4.11 1.74 4.81
C LEU A 190 4.05 1.82 6.34
N ALA A 191 4.58 2.90 6.91
CA ALA A 191 4.34 3.29 8.30
C ALA A 191 3.18 4.28 8.32
N ILE A 192 2.03 3.84 8.82
CA ILE A 192 0.76 4.56 8.75
C ILE A 192 0.33 5.00 10.14
N LYS A 193 -0.07 6.27 10.25
CA LYS A 193 -0.87 6.77 11.37
C LYS A 193 -2.34 6.74 10.97
N GLN A 194 -3.19 6.16 11.81
CA GLN A 194 -4.63 6.18 11.60
C GLN A 194 -5.25 7.44 12.20
N GLU A 195 -6.01 8.17 11.40
CA GLU A 195 -6.84 9.29 11.83
C GLU A 195 -8.30 8.99 11.47
N GLY A 196 -8.99 8.28 12.37
CA GLY A 196 -10.33 7.75 12.10
C GLY A 196 -10.29 6.74 10.93
N PRO A 197 -11.07 6.95 9.85
CA PRO A 197 -11.00 6.09 8.67
C PRO A 197 -9.87 6.45 7.69
N LYS A 198 -9.17 7.57 7.89
CA LYS A 198 -8.11 8.04 7.01
C LYS A 198 -6.78 7.43 7.43
N GLU A 199 -6.06 6.87 6.46
CA GLU A 199 -4.67 6.47 6.61
C GLU A 199 -3.76 7.64 6.20
N ILE A 200 -2.77 7.94 7.02
CA ILE A 200 -1.73 8.92 6.71
C ILE A 200 -0.39 8.20 6.74
N VAL A 201 0.30 8.17 5.60
CA VAL A 201 1.66 7.60 5.51
C VAL A 201 2.64 8.59 6.13
N LEU A 202 3.40 8.12 7.11
CA LEU A 202 4.47 8.88 7.78
C LEU A 202 5.86 8.44 7.33
N GLY A 203 5.98 7.25 6.76
CA GLY A 203 7.22 6.77 6.16
C GLY A 203 7.01 5.56 5.28
N VAL A 204 7.95 5.33 4.38
CA VAL A 204 7.99 4.18 3.46
C VAL A 204 9.35 3.55 3.59
N GLY A 205 9.39 2.24 3.78
CA GLY A 205 10.61 1.45 3.74
C GLY A 205 10.47 0.33 2.73
N GLN A 206 11.51 0.05 1.96
CA GLN A 206 11.51 -1.01 0.98
C GLN A 206 12.82 -1.78 0.94
N TYR A 207 12.75 -3.02 0.49
CA TYR A 207 13.92 -3.73 -0.01
C TYR A 207 13.63 -4.48 -1.31
N ALA A 208 14.62 -4.59 -2.19
CA ALA A 208 14.56 -5.39 -3.42
C ALA A 208 15.65 -6.47 -3.38
N ILE A 209 15.29 -7.71 -3.66
CA ILE A 209 16.17 -8.87 -3.51
C ILE A 209 17.12 -9.01 -4.69
N ASP A 210 18.40 -9.18 -4.39
CA ASP A 210 19.40 -9.66 -5.34
C ASP A 210 19.61 -11.16 -5.14
N GLU A 211 19.00 -11.96 -6.02
CA GLU A 211 19.06 -13.42 -6.01
C GLU A 211 20.50 -13.97 -6.15
N LYS A 212 21.43 -13.20 -6.74
CA LYS A 212 22.82 -13.67 -6.92
C LYS A 212 23.60 -13.60 -5.61
N THR A 213 23.41 -12.51 -4.87
CA THR A 213 24.17 -12.24 -3.64
C THR A 213 23.44 -12.70 -2.38
N HIS A 214 22.16 -13.09 -2.49
CA HIS A 214 21.28 -13.39 -1.35
C HIS A 214 21.20 -12.21 -0.37
N THR A 215 21.32 -10.99 -0.87
CA THR A 215 21.13 -9.74 -0.12
C THR A 215 19.96 -8.97 -0.71
N ALA A 216 19.57 -7.87 -0.07
CA ALA A 216 18.59 -6.97 -0.65
C ALA A 216 19.01 -5.51 -0.56
N GLU A 217 18.73 -4.72 -1.59
CA GLU A 217 18.95 -3.29 -1.56
C GLU A 217 17.86 -2.63 -0.73
N VAL A 218 18.22 -1.97 0.38
CA VAL A 218 17.28 -1.35 1.31
C VAL A 218 17.25 0.17 1.14
N ALA A 219 16.05 0.73 1.12
CA ALA A 219 15.84 2.17 1.11
C ALA A 219 14.63 2.55 1.96
N LEU A 220 14.68 3.71 2.61
CA LEU A 220 13.55 4.24 3.38
C LEU A 220 13.50 5.76 3.33
N VAL A 221 12.32 6.29 3.60
CA VAL A 221 12.05 7.72 3.67
C VAL A 221 10.99 7.98 4.73
N VAL A 222 11.15 9.08 5.47
CA VAL A 222 10.23 9.50 6.53
C VAL A 222 9.85 10.95 6.28
N ARG A 223 8.56 11.27 6.46
CA ARG A 223 8.01 12.61 6.31
C ARG A 223 8.75 13.60 7.19
N ASP A 224 9.10 14.76 6.65
CA ASP A 224 10.03 15.72 7.27
C ASP A 224 9.62 16.11 8.71
N ASP A 225 8.34 16.36 8.96
CA ASP A 225 7.76 16.70 10.28
C ASP A 225 7.71 15.53 11.28
N TYR A 226 8.08 14.32 10.84
CA TYR A 226 8.18 13.10 11.66
C TYR A 226 9.59 12.49 11.69
N GLN A 227 10.57 13.14 11.07
CA GLN A 227 11.97 12.72 11.17
C GLN A 227 12.48 12.82 12.61
N ASN A 228 13.50 12.01 12.95
CA ASN A 228 14.08 11.92 14.29
C ASN A 228 13.10 11.52 15.42
N LYS A 229 11.90 11.01 15.08
CA LYS A 229 10.92 10.49 16.04
C LYS A 229 10.91 8.97 16.15
N GLY A 230 11.90 8.29 15.59
CA GLY A 230 12.06 6.82 15.66
C GLY A 230 11.35 6.01 14.57
N ILE A 231 10.62 6.64 13.64
CA ILE A 231 9.90 5.95 12.56
C ILE A 231 10.86 5.15 11.66
N GLY A 232 11.97 5.76 11.23
CA GLY A 232 12.97 5.08 10.39
C GLY A 232 13.57 3.84 11.06
N LYS A 233 13.81 3.90 12.38
CA LYS A 233 14.28 2.76 13.19
C LYS A 233 13.24 1.65 13.25
N VAL A 234 11.97 2.00 13.48
CA VAL A 234 10.86 1.04 13.50
C VAL A 234 10.69 0.35 12.14
N LEU A 235 10.72 1.11 11.04
CA LEU A 235 10.65 0.58 9.68
C LEU A 235 11.83 -0.35 9.38
N LEU A 236 13.06 0.11 9.57
CA LEU A 236 14.25 -0.67 9.24
C LEU A 236 14.35 -1.95 10.07
N ARG A 237 13.99 -1.90 11.36
CA ARG A 237 13.90 -3.10 12.21
C ARG A 237 12.91 -4.11 11.63
N TYR A 238 11.72 -3.64 11.24
CA TYR A 238 10.71 -4.53 10.68
C TYR A 238 11.13 -5.12 9.32
N LEU A 239 11.71 -4.32 8.43
CA LEU A 239 12.30 -4.82 7.17
C LEU A 239 13.39 -5.87 7.43
N THR A 240 14.24 -5.65 8.45
CA THR A 240 15.27 -6.62 8.86
C THR A 240 14.64 -7.93 9.34
N GLU A 241 13.56 -7.88 10.13
CA GLU A 241 12.82 -9.06 10.57
C GLU A 241 12.26 -9.85 9.37
N LEU A 242 11.70 -9.17 8.38
CA LEU A 242 11.18 -9.79 7.16
C LEU A 242 12.29 -10.42 6.32
N ALA A 243 13.36 -9.67 6.06
CA ALA A 243 14.50 -10.12 5.28
C ALA A 243 15.16 -11.36 5.89
N LYS A 244 15.35 -11.37 7.22
CA LYS A 244 15.86 -12.55 7.95
C LYS A 244 14.95 -13.77 7.82
N LYS A 245 13.63 -13.59 7.96
CA LYS A 245 12.65 -14.68 7.78
C LYS A 245 12.66 -15.25 6.36
N GLN A 246 13.01 -14.43 5.37
CA GLN A 246 13.17 -14.85 3.97
C GLN A 246 14.54 -15.51 3.68
N GLY A 247 15.45 -15.54 4.66
CA GLY A 247 16.77 -16.16 4.52
C GLY A 247 17.82 -15.27 3.85
N LEU A 248 17.59 -13.97 3.77
CA LEU A 248 18.58 -13.02 3.24
C LEU A 248 19.76 -12.88 4.21
N LEU A 249 20.97 -12.70 3.66
CA LEU A 249 22.23 -12.60 4.41
C LEU A 249 22.50 -11.20 4.94
N GLY A 250 21.86 -10.18 4.36
CA GLY A 250 22.12 -8.79 4.68
C GLY A 250 21.45 -7.84 3.71
N PHE A 251 21.73 -6.56 3.91
CA PHE A 251 21.30 -5.48 3.04
C PHE A 251 22.47 -4.81 2.33
N THR A 252 22.19 -4.22 1.18
CA THR A 252 23.02 -3.21 0.53
C THR A 252 22.30 -1.87 0.56
N ALA A 253 23.03 -0.76 0.55
CA ALA A 253 22.44 0.57 0.44
C ALA A 253 23.42 1.56 -0.16
N GLU A 254 22.89 2.54 -0.90
CA GLU A 254 23.63 3.71 -1.36
C GLU A 254 23.14 4.96 -0.63
N VAL A 255 24.07 5.68 -0.01
CA VAL A 255 23.72 6.80 0.89
C VAL A 255 24.68 7.95 0.65
N PHE A 256 24.15 9.15 0.37
CA PHE A 256 24.99 10.36 0.31
C PHE A 256 25.82 10.54 1.58
N ALA A 257 27.07 10.96 1.43
CA ALA A 257 27.99 11.11 2.55
C ALA A 257 27.53 12.14 3.61
N ASP A 258 26.66 13.08 3.24
CA ASP A 258 26.08 14.10 4.11
C ASP A 258 24.75 13.67 4.76
N ASN A 259 24.25 12.47 4.47
CA ASN A 259 23.04 11.93 5.06
C ASN A 259 23.33 11.25 6.41
N TYR A 260 23.85 12.04 7.35
CA TYR A 260 24.19 11.60 8.70
C TYR A 260 23.05 10.88 9.43
N PRO A 261 21.77 11.29 9.32
CA PRO A 261 20.68 10.55 9.96
C PRO A 261 20.58 9.09 9.48
N MET A 262 20.75 8.84 8.18
CA MET A 262 20.68 7.48 7.62
C MET A 262 21.91 6.64 7.98
N LEU A 263 23.10 7.23 7.90
CA LEU A 263 24.35 6.56 8.32
C LEU A 263 24.32 6.20 9.80
N HIS A 264 23.83 7.11 10.65
CA HIS A 264 23.64 6.87 12.07
C HIS A 264 22.62 5.75 12.30
N LEU A 265 21.48 5.80 11.60
CA LEU A 265 20.45 4.76 11.68
C LEU A 265 21.04 3.37 11.38
N PHE A 266 21.81 3.20 10.30
CA PHE A 266 22.43 1.92 10.01
C PHE A 266 23.43 1.47 11.09
N SER A 267 24.22 2.40 11.63
CA SER A 267 25.22 2.08 12.66
C SER A 267 24.62 1.52 13.96
N ILE A 268 23.40 1.92 14.31
CA ILE A 268 22.73 1.48 15.56
C ILE A 268 21.89 0.21 15.38
N MET A 269 21.77 -0.33 14.16
CA MET A 269 21.00 -1.55 13.90
C MET A 269 21.76 -2.84 14.21
N GLY A 270 23.04 -2.75 14.57
CA GLY A 270 23.86 -3.92 14.93
C GLY A 270 24.30 -4.78 13.74
N PHE A 271 24.29 -4.23 12.52
CA PHE A 271 24.83 -4.89 11.34
C PHE A 271 26.36 -4.93 11.36
N GLU A 272 26.95 -5.88 10.65
CA GLU A 272 28.35 -5.82 10.25
C GLU A 272 28.45 -5.00 8.96
N ILE A 273 29.03 -3.80 9.05
CA ILE A 273 29.01 -2.81 7.97
C ILE A 273 30.38 -2.70 7.31
N GLU A 274 30.42 -3.00 6.01
CA GLU A 274 31.50 -2.58 5.11
C GLU A 274 31.04 -1.35 4.34
N LYS A 275 31.89 -0.32 4.25
CA LYS A 275 31.59 0.92 3.53
C LYS A 275 32.69 1.26 2.53
N ARG A 276 32.29 1.68 1.34
CA ARG A 276 33.15 2.24 0.30
C ARG A 276 32.60 3.60 -0.12
N LEU A 277 33.44 4.64 -0.15
CA LEU A 277 33.05 5.97 -0.61
C LEU A 277 33.49 6.15 -2.06
N GLU A 278 32.55 6.52 -2.92
CA GLU A 278 32.79 6.79 -4.34
C GLU A 278 31.87 7.94 -4.77
N ASP A 279 32.42 8.95 -5.43
CA ASP A 279 31.69 10.14 -5.91
C ASP A 279 30.73 10.80 -4.89
N GLY A 280 31.12 10.82 -3.60
CA GLY A 280 30.32 11.42 -2.53
C GLY A 280 29.17 10.54 -2.02
N VAL A 281 29.09 9.28 -2.47
CA VAL A 281 28.10 8.28 -2.05
C VAL A 281 28.81 7.12 -1.33
N TYR A 282 28.28 6.74 -0.17
CA TYR A 282 28.67 5.51 0.50
C TYR A 282 27.89 4.34 -0.09
N HIS A 283 28.61 3.36 -0.61
CA HIS A 283 28.11 2.01 -0.88
C HIS A 283 28.32 1.16 0.37
N LEU A 284 27.22 0.75 0.99
CA LEU A 284 27.19 -0.01 2.23
C LEU A 284 26.82 -1.46 1.95
N LYS A 285 27.57 -2.39 2.53
CA LYS A 285 27.16 -3.79 2.69
C LYS A 285 26.96 -4.06 4.17
N MET A 286 25.77 -4.49 4.55
CA MET A 286 25.30 -4.61 5.93
C MET A 286 24.85 -6.04 6.18
N ARG A 287 25.75 -6.88 6.70
CA ARG A 287 25.42 -8.29 6.98
C ARG A 287 24.62 -8.43 8.26
N PHE A 288 23.68 -9.35 8.24
CA PHE A 288 22.92 -9.73 9.41
C PHE A 288 23.76 -10.61 10.33
N ARG A 289 23.67 -10.37 11.64
CA ARG A 289 24.12 -11.30 12.67
C ARG A 289 23.08 -12.38 12.95
#